data_AF-H3BL07-F1
#
_entry.id   AF-H3BL07-F1
#
_cell.length_a   1.000
_cell.length_b   1.000
_cell.length_c   1.000
_cell.angle_alpha   90.00
_cell.angle_beta   90.00
_cell.angle_gamma   90.00
#
_symmetry.space_group_name_H-M   'P 1'
#
loop_
_entity.id
_entity.type
_entity.pdbx_description
1 polymer ?
#
loop_
_entity_poly.entity_id
_entity_poly.type
_entity_poly.pdbx_seq_one_letter_code
_entity_poly.pdbx_strand_id
1 'polypeptide(L)'
;MPAFAPDKPGRIFLMDLNEQNPEAQALEISGGLDQESLNPHGISTFIDKDNTAYLYVVNHPNMDSTVEIFKFEEQQRSLIHLKTLKHELLKSVNDIVVLGPEQFYATRDHYFTSYFLVLLEMILDPHWTSVVFYS
;
A
#
# COMPACT_ATOMS: atom_id res chain seq x y z
N MET A 1 -4.76 0.73 15.00
CA MET A 1 -3.90 0.01 15.98
C MET A 1 -2.85 0.97 16.52
N PRO A 2 -2.37 0.83 17.77
CA PRO A 2 -1.24 1.64 18.24
C PRO A 2 0.02 1.31 17.44
N ALA A 3 0.72 2.33 16.95
CA ALA A 3 1.99 2.18 16.25
C ALA A 3 3.10 1.83 17.26
N PHE A 4 3.92 0.83 16.95
CA PHE A 4 5.06 0.45 17.80
C PHE A 4 6.19 1.49 17.81
N ALA A 5 6.21 2.38 16.82
CA ALA A 5 7.13 3.51 16.73
C ALA A 5 6.39 4.75 16.18
N PRO A 6 5.60 5.45 17.02
CA PRO A 6 4.70 6.52 16.57
C PRO A 6 5.43 7.74 15.98
N ASP A 7 6.71 7.92 16.33
CA ASP A 7 7.54 9.04 15.85
C ASP A 7 8.32 8.69 14.58
N LYS A 8 8.10 7.50 13.99
CA LYS A 8 8.78 7.06 12.77
C LYS A 8 7.77 6.85 11.65
N PRO A 9 8.04 7.30 10.42
CA PRO A 9 7.18 6.98 9.29
C PRO A 9 7.22 5.47 8.98
N GLY A 10 6.22 5.00 8.25
CA GLY A 10 6.17 3.63 7.76
C GLY A 10 7.36 3.27 6.87
N ARG A 11 7.62 1.97 6.75
CA ARG A 11 8.72 1.41 5.97
C ARG A 11 8.28 0.14 5.27
N ILE A 12 8.89 -0.13 4.12
CA ILE A 12 8.75 -1.39 3.38
C ILE A 12 10.06 -2.15 3.57
N PHE A 13 9.97 -3.45 3.86
CA PHE A 13 11.13 -4.30 4.12
C PHE A 13 11.23 -5.38 3.06
N LEU A 14 12.46 -5.77 2.75
CA LEU A 14 12.82 -6.90 1.93
C LEU A 14 13.53 -7.94 2.79
N MET A 15 13.28 -9.21 2.52
CA MET A 15 13.97 -10.33 3.15
C MET A 15 14.25 -11.38 2.10
N ASP A 16 15.51 -11.79 1.94
CA ASP A 16 15.85 -12.89 1.03
C ASP A 16 15.65 -14.23 1.75
N LEU A 17 14.56 -14.91 1.40
CA LEU A 17 14.17 -16.17 2.01
C LEU A 17 15.06 -17.36 1.60
N ASN A 18 16.01 -17.17 0.69
CA ASN A 18 16.99 -18.20 0.32
C ASN A 18 18.22 -18.21 1.24
N GLU A 19 18.42 -17.16 2.03
CA GLU A 19 19.52 -17.09 3.00
C GLU A 19 19.27 -18.05 4.18
N GLN A 20 20.33 -18.59 4.77
CA GLN A 20 20.20 -19.51 5.91
C GLN A 20 19.56 -18.83 7.14
N ASN A 21 19.85 -17.54 7.33
CA ASN A 21 19.29 -16.70 8.38
C ASN A 21 18.79 -15.40 7.74
N PRO A 22 17.57 -15.38 7.17
CA PRO A 22 17.05 -14.21 6.48
C PRO A 22 16.90 -13.02 7.44
N GLU A 23 17.45 -11.87 7.05
CA GLU A 23 17.29 -10.62 7.79
C GLU A 23 16.42 -9.64 7.01
N ALA A 24 15.55 -8.92 7.72
CA ALA A 24 14.73 -7.88 7.14
C ALA A 24 15.55 -6.60 6.93
N GLN A 25 15.65 -6.14 5.70
CA GLN A 25 16.29 -4.89 5.30
C GLN A 25 15.22 -3.89 4.89
N ALA A 26 15.24 -2.68 5.46
CA ALA A 26 14.38 -1.59 4.99
C ALA A 26 14.81 -1.18 3.57
N LEU A 27 13.85 -1.08 2.65
CA LEU A 27 14.10 -0.63 1.28
C LEU A 27 14.19 0.89 1.25
N GLU A 28 15.25 1.40 0.61
CA GLU A 28 15.38 2.83 0.31
C GLU A 28 14.37 3.22 -0.76
N ILE A 29 13.68 4.36 -0.57
CA ILE A 29 12.69 4.88 -1.51
C ILE A 29 13.23 6.15 -2.18
N SER A 30 13.12 6.20 -3.51
CA SER A 30 13.43 7.37 -4.34
C SER A 30 12.23 7.73 -5.22
N GLY A 31 12.34 8.77 -6.06
CA GLY A 31 11.24 9.15 -6.98
C GLY A 31 10.22 10.15 -6.41
N GLY A 32 10.61 10.92 -5.38
CA GLY A 32 9.87 12.11 -4.94
C GLY A 32 8.62 11.86 -4.10
N LEU A 33 8.38 10.63 -3.64
CA LEU A 33 7.35 10.35 -2.64
C LEU A 33 7.69 11.06 -1.31
N ASP A 34 6.70 11.65 -0.66
CA ASP A 34 6.84 12.17 0.70
C ASP A 34 6.91 11.01 1.69
N GLN A 35 8.13 10.66 2.09
CA GLN A 35 8.39 9.51 2.97
C GLN A 35 7.98 9.77 4.43
N GLU A 36 7.80 11.03 4.82
CA GLU A 36 7.39 11.37 6.19
C GLU A 36 5.89 11.06 6.41
N SER A 37 5.08 11.09 5.36
CA SER A 37 3.66 10.71 5.40
C SER A 37 3.39 9.27 4.96
N LEU A 38 4.43 8.48 4.69
CA LEU A 38 4.29 7.08 4.31
C LEU A 38 3.69 6.26 5.47
N ASN A 39 2.53 5.69 5.21
CA ASN A 39 1.76 4.86 6.13
C ASN A 39 1.20 3.64 5.34
N PRO A 40 2.07 2.65 5.04
CA PRO A 40 1.75 1.56 4.14
C PRO A 40 0.83 0.54 4.83
N HIS A 41 -0.05 -0.08 4.04
CA HIS A 41 -1.02 -1.07 4.50
C HIS A 41 -0.94 -2.32 3.59
N GLY A 42 -1.98 -2.64 2.83
CA GLY A 42 -1.96 -3.76 1.87
C GLY A 42 -0.96 -3.57 0.72
N ILE A 43 -0.51 -4.69 0.13
CA ILE A 43 0.50 -4.71 -0.93
C ILE A 43 0.22 -5.80 -1.96
N SER A 44 0.60 -5.56 -3.20
CA SER A 44 0.59 -6.57 -4.26
C SER A 44 1.74 -6.31 -5.23
N THR A 45 2.26 -7.36 -5.86
CA THR A 45 3.30 -7.26 -6.88
C THR A 45 2.74 -7.53 -8.28
N PHE A 46 3.43 -7.01 -9.28
CA PHE A 46 3.19 -7.32 -10.69
C PHE A 46 4.54 -7.46 -11.40
N ILE A 47 4.73 -8.55 -12.14
CA ILE A 47 5.93 -8.76 -12.94
C ILE A 47 5.53 -8.58 -14.40
N ASP A 48 6.08 -7.56 -15.06
CA ASP A 48 5.79 -7.30 -16.47
C ASP A 48 6.57 -8.26 -17.39
N LYS A 49 6.26 -8.22 -18.68
CA LYS A 49 6.81 -9.13 -19.70
C LYS A 49 8.32 -9.02 -19.88
N ASP A 50 8.91 -7.90 -19.48
CA ASP A 50 10.36 -7.66 -19.49
C ASP A 50 11.04 -8.10 -18.18
N ASN A 51 10.29 -8.74 -17.27
CA ASN A 51 10.68 -9.11 -15.91
C ASN A 51 10.89 -7.92 -14.95
N THR A 52 10.44 -6.71 -15.33
CA THR A 52 10.41 -5.60 -14.37
C THR A 52 9.39 -5.92 -13.28
N ALA A 53 9.85 -5.91 -12.03
CA ALA A 53 9.00 -6.11 -10.86
C ALA A 53 8.47 -4.76 -10.34
N TYR A 54 7.17 -4.70 -10.19
CA TYR A 54 6.46 -3.57 -9.60
C TYR A 54 5.85 -3.97 -8.26
N LEU A 55 5.87 -3.04 -7.32
CA LEU A 55 5.22 -3.14 -6.03
C LEU A 55 4.15 -2.05 -5.94
N TYR A 56 2.92 -2.47 -5.65
CA TYR A 56 1.80 -1.58 -5.39
C TYR A 56 1.53 -1.61 -3.90
N VAL A 57 1.41 -0.44 -3.29
CA VAL A 57 1.27 -0.29 -1.85
C VAL A 57 0.09 0.61 -1.57
N VAL A 58 -0.88 0.10 -0.84
CA VAL A 58 -1.92 0.93 -0.23
C VAL A 58 -1.26 1.83 0.81
N ASN A 59 -1.52 3.12 0.74
CA ASN A 59 -0.92 4.11 1.63
C ASN A 59 -2.01 5.03 2.21
N HIS A 60 -1.82 5.47 3.45
CA HIS A 60 -2.80 6.29 4.19
C HIS A 60 -2.21 7.61 4.71
N PRO A 61 -1.76 8.52 3.82
CA PRO A 61 -1.22 9.80 4.25
C PRO A 61 -2.36 10.71 4.75
N ASN A 62 -2.20 11.28 5.94
CA ASN A 62 -3.12 12.30 6.49
C ASN A 62 -4.62 11.90 6.45
N MET A 63 -4.95 10.65 6.81
CA MET A 63 -6.32 10.10 6.78
C MET A 63 -6.94 9.98 5.37
N ASP A 64 -6.16 10.12 4.30
CA ASP A 64 -6.58 9.79 2.94
C ASP A 64 -6.23 8.32 2.60
N SER A 65 -6.54 7.88 1.38
CA SER A 65 -6.16 6.56 0.87
C SER A 65 -5.65 6.68 -0.55
N THR A 66 -4.47 6.12 -0.80
CA THR A 66 -3.79 6.09 -2.09
C THR A 66 -3.28 4.69 -2.40
N VAL A 67 -2.96 4.44 -3.67
CA VAL A 67 -2.13 3.30 -4.07
C VAL A 67 -0.86 3.87 -4.70
N GLU A 68 0.28 3.62 -4.07
CA GLU A 68 1.60 4.02 -4.56
C GLU A 68 2.17 2.89 -5.43
N ILE A 69 2.68 3.24 -6.62
CA ILE A 69 3.32 2.31 -7.54
C ILE A 69 4.82 2.54 -7.49
N PHE A 70 5.57 1.47 -7.21
CA PHE A 70 7.02 1.47 -7.21
C PHE A 70 7.55 0.49 -8.24
N LYS A 71 8.66 0.83 -8.88
CA LYS A 71 9.55 -0.14 -9.53
C LYS A 71 10.55 -0.65 -8.49
N PHE A 72 10.74 -1.97 -8.43
CA PHE A 72 11.78 -2.58 -7.61
C PHE A 72 13.10 -2.66 -8.39
N GLU A 73 14.17 -2.16 -7.79
CA GLU A 73 15.53 -2.24 -8.31
C GLU A 73 16.31 -3.27 -7.49
N GLU A 74 16.44 -4.48 -8.02
CA GLU A 74 16.98 -5.64 -7.30
C GLU A 74 18.45 -5.45 -6.89
N GLN A 75 19.30 -4.91 -7.78
CA GLN A 75 20.72 -4.76 -7.49
C GLN A 75 20.99 -3.75 -6.36
N GLN A 76 20.18 -2.70 -6.30
CA GLN A 76 20.25 -1.66 -5.28
C GLN A 76 19.42 -1.99 -4.04
N ARG A 77 18.58 -3.04 -4.10
CA ARG A 77 17.58 -3.38 -3.07
C ARG A 77 16.79 -2.13 -2.68
N SER A 78 16.20 -1.46 -3.66
CA SER A 78 15.49 -0.20 -3.46
C SER A 78 14.19 -0.12 -4.27
N LEU A 79 13.38 0.89 -3.95
CA LEU A 79 12.13 1.20 -4.62
C LEU A 79 12.23 2.58 -5.28
N ILE A 80 11.88 2.66 -6.56
CA ILE A 80 11.67 3.91 -7.27
C ILE A 80 10.18 4.17 -7.33
N HIS A 81 9.71 5.20 -6.63
CA HIS A 81 8.33 5.64 -6.75
C HIS A 81 8.05 6.17 -8.15
N LEU A 82 7.00 5.68 -8.78
CA LEU A 82 6.60 6.04 -10.13
C LEU A 82 5.34 6.91 -10.13
N LYS A 83 4.35 6.56 -9.31
CA LYS A 83 3.01 7.15 -9.39
C LYS A 83 2.23 6.96 -8.10
N THR A 84 1.50 8.01 -7.72
CA THR A 84 0.46 7.97 -6.70
C THR A 84 -0.91 7.90 -7.38
N LEU A 85 -1.66 6.83 -7.15
CA LEU A 85 -3.04 6.71 -7.59
C LEU A 85 -4.00 7.18 -6.51
N LYS A 86 -4.89 8.10 -6.89
CA LYS A 86 -6.02 8.57 -6.09
C LYS A 86 -7.27 8.51 -6.94
N HIS A 87 -8.36 8.01 -6.38
CA HIS A 87 -9.65 7.95 -7.06
C HIS A 87 -10.80 8.11 -6.07
N GLU A 88 -11.95 8.62 -6.53
CA GLU A 88 -13.14 8.81 -5.67
C GLU A 88 -13.68 7.49 -5.10
N LEU A 89 -13.46 6.38 -5.82
CA LEU A 89 -13.83 5.04 -5.39
C LEU A 89 -12.75 4.33 -4.56
N LEU A 90 -11.51 4.84 -4.53
CA LEU A 90 -10.40 4.27 -3.76
C LEU A 90 -10.29 4.97 -2.40
N LYS A 91 -11.35 4.83 -1.60
CA LYS A 91 -11.43 5.38 -0.23
C LYS A 91 -11.43 4.26 0.79
N SER A 92 -10.68 4.42 1.89
CA SER A 92 -10.50 3.35 2.88
C SER A 92 -10.10 2.03 2.24
N VAL A 93 -9.12 2.07 1.33
CA VAL A 93 -8.60 0.84 0.73
C VAL A 93 -7.84 0.07 1.81
N ASN A 94 -8.11 -1.21 1.94
CA ASN A 94 -7.40 -2.08 2.89
C ASN A 94 -6.26 -2.81 2.18
N ASP A 95 -6.60 -3.55 1.12
CA ASP A 95 -5.66 -4.33 0.34
C ASP A 95 -6.04 -4.34 -1.15
N ILE A 96 -5.10 -4.79 -1.98
CA ILE A 96 -5.25 -4.84 -3.43
C ILE A 96 -4.72 -6.16 -4.00
N VAL A 97 -5.22 -6.55 -5.17
CA VAL A 97 -4.62 -7.59 -6.01
C VAL A 97 -4.45 -7.08 -7.43
N VAL A 98 -3.20 -6.99 -7.87
CA VAL A 98 -2.81 -6.41 -9.15
C VAL A 98 -2.85 -7.46 -10.25
N LEU A 99 -3.44 -7.08 -11.38
CA LEU A 99 -3.65 -7.92 -12.57
C LEU A 99 -2.85 -7.41 -13.79
N GLY A 100 -2.43 -6.16 -13.76
CA GLY A 100 -1.72 -5.48 -14.85
C GLY A 100 -1.13 -4.14 -14.42
N PRO A 101 -0.48 -3.39 -15.33
CA PRO A 101 0.26 -2.17 -15.01
C PRO A 101 -0.53 -1.09 -14.27
N GLU A 102 -1.84 -0.98 -14.48
CA GLU A 102 -2.72 -0.11 -13.68
C GLU A 102 -4.09 -0.77 -13.50
N GLN A 103 -4.12 -2.10 -13.37
CA GLN A 103 -5.35 -2.87 -13.24
C GLN A 103 -5.32 -3.68 -11.95
N PHE A 104 -6.25 -3.43 -11.03
CA PHE A 104 -6.31 -4.15 -9.77
C PHE A 104 -7.73 -4.17 -9.19
N TYR A 105 -7.99 -5.17 -8.35
CA TYR A 105 -9.10 -5.10 -7.41
C TYR A 105 -8.61 -4.51 -6.10
N ALA A 106 -9.44 -3.70 -5.45
CA ALA A 106 -9.18 -3.12 -4.14
C ALA A 106 -10.32 -3.45 -3.19
N THR A 107 -9.99 -3.91 -1.99
CA THR A 107 -10.96 -4.06 -0.89
C THR A 107 -11.11 -2.73 -0.17
N ARG A 108 -12.36 -2.34 0.09
CA ARG A 108 -12.69 -1.21 0.96
C ARG A 108 -13.25 -1.76 2.26
N ASP A 109 -12.52 -1.51 3.36
CA ASP A 109 -12.89 -2.00 4.69
C ASP A 109 -13.88 -1.10 5.43
N HIS A 110 -14.07 0.13 4.96
CA HIS A 110 -15.08 1.04 5.47
C HIS A 110 -15.85 1.73 4.33
N TYR A 111 -17.15 1.87 4.52
CA TYR A 111 -18.00 2.67 3.65
C TYR A 111 -17.77 4.17 3.91
N PHE A 112 -17.76 4.57 5.18
CA PHE A 112 -17.57 5.97 5.56
C PHE A 112 -16.09 6.35 5.64
N THR A 113 -15.81 7.64 5.46
CA THR A 113 -14.46 8.22 5.60
C THR A 113 -14.38 9.22 6.76
N SER A 114 -15.52 9.59 7.34
CA SER A 114 -15.58 10.43 8.53
C SER A 114 -15.24 9.60 9.76
N TYR A 115 -14.31 10.08 10.59
CA TYR A 115 -13.85 9.37 11.79
C TYR A 115 -15.00 8.92 12.69
N PHE A 116 -15.97 9.80 12.97
CA PHE A 116 -17.11 9.46 13.83
C PHE A 116 -18.01 8.38 13.21
N LEU A 117 -18.22 8.43 11.90
CA LEU A 117 -19.05 7.44 11.21
C LEU A 117 -18.34 6.09 11.08
N VAL A 118 -17.02 6.08 10.87
CA VAL A 118 -16.20 4.86 10.90
C VAL A 118 -16.27 4.20 12.27
N LEU A 119 -16.18 4.96 13.36
CA LEU A 119 -16.35 4.40 14.72
C LEU A 119 -17.73 3.76 14.91
N LEU A 120 -18.79 4.40 14.41
CA LEU A 120 -20.14 3.84 14.48
C LEU A 120 -20.28 2.58 13.61
N GLU A 121 -19.71 2.59 12.41
CA GLU A 121 -19.63 1.44 11.50
C GLU A 121 -18.95 0.25 12.19
N MET A 122 -17.82 0.48 12.85
CA MET A 122 -17.11 -0.57 13.60
C MET A 122 -17.90 -1.14 14.78
N ILE A 123 -18.73 -0.33 15.45
CA ILE A 123 -19.55 -0.78 16.60
C ILE A 123 -20.78 -1.56 16.14
N LEU A 124 -21.41 -1.12 15.05
CA LEU A 124 -22.63 -1.73 14.53
C LEU A 124 -22.37 -2.93 13.61
N ASP A 125 -21.16 -3.03 13.05
CA ASP A 125 -20.72 -4.09 12.15
C ASP A 125 -21.65 -4.35 10.95
N PRO A 126 -22.04 -3.32 10.17
CA PRO A 126 -22.84 -3.52 8.97
C PRO A 126 -21.97 -4.11 7.84
N HIS A 127 -22.57 -4.96 7.01
CA HIS A 127 -21.86 -5.58 5.88
C HIS A 127 -21.74 -4.62 4.66
N TRP A 128 -21.12 -3.46 4.85
CA TRP A 128 -20.97 -2.41 3.81
C TRP A 128 -19.59 -2.34 3.17
N THR A 129 -18.69 -3.25 3.55
CA THR A 129 -17.42 -3.44 2.85
C THR A 129 -17.66 -3.83 1.41
N SER A 130 -16.73 -3.46 0.53
CA SER A 130 -16.89 -3.68 -0.92
C SER A 130 -15.57 -3.97 -1.60
N VAL A 131 -15.66 -4.51 -2.82
CA VAL A 131 -14.52 -4.68 -3.72
C VAL A 131 -14.76 -3.81 -4.94
N VAL A 132 -13.76 -3.03 -5.32
CA VAL A 132 -13.80 -2.17 -6.51
C VAL A 132 -12.74 -2.62 -7.51
N PHE A 133 -13.05 -2.52 -8.79
CA PHE A 133 -12.08 -2.71 -9.86
C PHE A 133 -11.60 -1.35 -10.37
N TYR A 134 -10.28 -1.20 -10.53
CA TYR A 134 -9.64 -0.01 -11.09
C TYR A 134 -8.91 -0.40 -12.39
N SER A 135 -9.03 0.43 -13.44
CA SER A 135 -8.39 0.25 -14.74
C SER A 135 -8.14 1.56 -15.47
#